data_AF-A0A928QT68-F1
#
_entry.id   AF-A0A928QT68-F1
#
_cell.length_a   1.000
_cell.length_b   1.000
_cell.length_c   1.000
_cell.angle_alpha   90.00
_cell.angle_beta   90.00
_cell.angle_gamma   90.00
#
_symmetry.space_group_name_H-M   'P 1'
#
loop_
_entity.id
_entity.type
_entity.pdbx_description
1 polymer ?
#
loop_
_entity_poly.entity_id
_entity_poly.type
_entity_poly.pdbx_seq_one_letter_code
_entity_poly.pdbx_strand_id
1 'polypeptide(L)' 'MFTAADIKAMKVFAEEIRIATLEEFNSLGQGHVGGAMSIVETLGVLYGGMMK' A
#
# COMPACT_ATOMS: atom_id res chain seq x y z
N MET A 1 -0.91 9.43 19.22
CA MET A 1 -1.73 9.89 18.08
C MET A 1 -0.76 10.19 16.94
N PHE A 2 -1.04 9.73 15.72
CA PHE A 2 -0.15 9.95 14.58
C PHE A 2 -0.12 11.43 14.19
N THR A 3 1.07 11.92 13.85
CA THR A 3 1.29 13.27 13.33
C THR A 3 0.92 13.37 11.85
N ALA A 4 0.83 14.59 11.32
CA ALA A 4 0.65 14.79 9.89
C ALA A 4 1.81 14.19 9.06
N ALA A 5 3.03 14.16 9.62
CA ALA A 5 4.19 13.54 8.98
C ALA A 5 4.04 12.02 8.92
N ASP A 6 3.58 11.39 10.01
CA ASP A 6 3.32 9.95 10.05
C ASP A 6 2.25 9.55 9.03
N ILE A 7 1.15 10.31 8.96
CA ILE A 7 0.08 10.08 7.98
C ILE A 7 0.62 10.23 6.54
N LYS A 8 1.49 11.22 6.29
CA LYS A 8 2.12 11.38 4.98
C LYS A 8 3.00 10.19 4.63
N ALA A 9 3.79 9.68 5.58
CA ALA A 9 4.63 8.51 5.38
C ALA A 9 3.80 7.25 5.08
N MET A 10 2.69 7.03 5.80
CA MET A 10 1.79 5.91 5.53
C MET A 10 1.14 5.98 4.15
N LYS A 11 0.79 7.18 3.66
CA LYS A 11 0.29 7.37 2.30
C LYS A 11 1.35 7.02 1.25
N VAL A 12 2.58 7.53 1.41
CA VAL A 12 3.69 7.19 0.51
C VAL A 12 3.91 5.68 0.50
N PHE A 13 3.92 5.03 1.65
CA PHE A 13 4.08 3.59 1.75
C PHE A 13 2.93 2.81 1.07
N ALA A 14 1.68 3.28 1.16
CA ALA A 14 0.56 2.70 0.40
C ALA A 14 0.75 2.82 -1.13
N GLU A 15 1.27 3.96 -1.60
CA GLU A 15 1.61 4.15 -3.03
C GLU A 15 2.75 3.22 -3.48
N GLU A 16 3.76 3.00 -2.63
CA GLU A 16 4.85 2.06 -2.91
C GLU A 16 4.32 0.62 -3.04
N ILE A 17 3.44 0.19 -2.13
CA ILE A 17 2.74 -1.11 -2.23
C ILE A 17 1.97 -1.20 -3.54
N ARG A 18 1.25 -0.14 -3.91
CA ARG A 18 0.47 -0.08 -5.16
C ARG A 18 1.35 -0.26 -6.39
N ILE A 19 2.45 0.48 -6.49
CA ILE A 19 3.39 0.41 -7.61
C ILE A 19 3.99 -0.99 -7.71
N ALA A 20 4.55 -1.52 -6.62
CA ALA A 20 5.16 -2.85 -6.60
C ALA A 20 4.16 -3.94 -7.02
N THR A 21 2.93 -3.88 -6.52
CA THR A 21 1.87 -4.85 -6.87
C THR A 21 1.51 -4.78 -8.36
N LEU A 22 1.42 -3.57 -8.93
CA LEU A 22 1.14 -3.39 -10.37
C LEU A 22 2.31 -3.88 -11.24
N GLU A 23 3.55 -3.67 -10.82
CA GLU A 23 4.74 -4.20 -11.49
C GLU A 23 4.75 -5.74 -11.46
N GLU A 24 4.39 -6.35 -10.34
CA GLU A 24 4.21 -7.81 -10.22
C GLU A 24 3.13 -8.33 -11.17
N PHE A 25 1.95 -7.68 -11.23
CA PHE A 25 0.90 -8.07 -12.15
C PHE A 25 1.31 -7.93 -13.61
N ASN A 26 2.05 -6.87 -13.95
CA ASN A 26 2.59 -6.68 -15.29
C ASN A 26 3.60 -7.78 -15.66
N SER A 27 4.44 -8.20 -14.72
CA SER A 27 5.41 -9.29 -14.90
C SER A 27 4.73 -10.67 -15.05
N LEU A 28 3.70 -10.94 -14.23
CA LEU A 28 3.00 -12.23 -14.20
C LEU A 28 1.92 -12.37 -15.27
N GLY A 29 1.36 -11.26 -15.75
CA GLY A 29 0.25 -11.22 -16.70
C GLY A 29 -1.12 -11.57 -16.09
N GLN A 30 -1.22 -11.75 -14.77
CA GLN A 30 -2.47 -12.09 -14.07
C GLN A 30 -2.44 -11.66 -12.59
N GLY A 31 -3.63 -11.54 -11.98
CA GLY A 31 -3.79 -11.22 -10.56
C GLY A 31 -5.19 -10.69 -10.21
N HIS A 32 -5.48 -10.57 -8.91
CA HIS A 32 -6.73 -9.97 -8.42
C HIS A 32 -6.58 -8.46 -8.27
N VAL A 33 -6.44 -7.75 -9.39
CA VAL A 33 -6.08 -6.31 -9.42
C VAL A 33 -7.01 -5.48 -8.56
N GLY A 34 -8.33 -5.55 -8.78
CA GLY A 34 -9.30 -4.75 -8.02
C GLY A 34 -9.26 -5.01 -6.52
N GLY A 35 -9.12 -6.29 -6.13
CA GLY A 35 -8.99 -6.70 -4.73
C GLY A 35 -7.74 -6.12 -4.08
N ALA A 36 -6.58 -6.31 -4.70
CA ALA A 36 -5.31 -5.79 -4.20
C ALA A 36 -5.30 -4.26 -4.10
N MET A 37 -5.78 -3.56 -5.14
CA MET A 37 -5.79 -2.10 -5.17
C MET A 37 -6.74 -1.48 -4.13
N SER A 38 -7.81 -2.19 -3.74
CA SER A 38 -8.79 -1.69 -2.77
C SER A 38 -8.31 -1.66 -1.31
N ILE A 39 -7.18 -2.29 -1.00
CA ILE A 39 -6.71 -2.46 0.39
C ILE A 39 -5.36 -1.80 0.67
N VAL A 40 -4.72 -1.15 -0.30
CA VAL A 40 -3.34 -0.65 -0.14
C VAL A 40 -3.22 0.44 0.92
N GLU A 41 -4.23 1.30 1.11
CA GLU A 41 -4.25 2.27 2.22
C GLU A 41 -4.34 1.57 3.58
N THR A 42 -5.15 0.51 3.68
CA THR A 42 -5.26 -0.30 4.90
C THR A 42 -3.93 -0.94 5.24
N LEU A 43 -3.23 -1.51 4.25
CA LEU A 43 -1.88 -2.06 4.44
C LEU A 43 -0.88 -0.97 4.82
N GLY A 44 -0.97 0.21 4.20
CA GLY A 44 -0.15 1.37 4.52
C GLY A 44 -0.30 1.85 5.97
N VAL A 45 -1.53 1.84 6.51
CA VAL A 45 -1.78 2.18 7.92
C VAL A 45 -1.32 1.07 8.87
N LEU A 46 -1.66 -0.19 8.57
CA LEU A 46 -1.33 -1.32 9.43
C LEU A 46 0.17 -1.49 9.55
N TYR A 47 0.86 -1.67 8.44
CA TYR A 47 2.30 -1.96 8.42
C TYR A 47 3.17 -0.70 8.40
N GLY A 48 2.62 0.46 8.06
CA GLY A 48 3.34 1.73 8.13
C GLY A 48 3.29 2.40 9.50
N GLY A 49 2.37 1.99 10.39
CA GLY A 49 2.16 2.64 11.69
C GLY A 49 1.65 1.73 12.81
N MET A 50 0.50 1.08 12.64
CA MET A 50 -0.20 0.41 13.76
C MET A 50 0.52 -0.85 14.30
N MET A 51 1.20 -1.60 13.42
CA MET A 51 1.85 -2.87 13.74
C MET A 51 3.39 -2.77 13.80
N LYS A 52 3.93 -1.54 13.76
CA LYS A 52 5.37 -1.28 13.92
C LYS A 52 5.79 -1.31 15.38
#